data_AF-A0A554KS13-F1
#
_entry.id   AF-A0A554KS13-F1
#
_cell.length_a   1.000
_cell.length_b   1.000
_cell.length_c   1.000
_cell.angle_alpha   90.00
_cell.angle_beta   90.00
_cell.angle_gamma   90.00
#
_symmetry.space_group_name_H-M   'P 1'
#
loop_
_entity.id
_entity.type
_entity.pdbx_description
1 polymer ?
#
loop_
_entity_poly.entity_id
_entity_poly.type
_entity_poly.pdbx_seq_one_letter_code
_entity_poly.pdbx_strand_id
1 'polypeptide(L)'
;MGFMGREYKTITALRRGEVVDVGGISLKMAEGEIQVGDLYVAERNTGPKILTAREVIREENPCGGTVFPTTSDYCFDFWECVKVQEA
;
A
#
# COMPACT_ATOMS: atom_id res chain seq x y z
N MET A 1 -4.66 -24.01 -0.91
CA MET A 1 -3.32 -23.42 -0.64
C MET A 1 -3.55 -22.04 -0.06
N GLY A 2 -3.38 -21.89 1.26
CA GLY A 2 -3.50 -20.58 1.90
C GLY A 2 -2.21 -19.81 1.65
N PHE A 3 -2.30 -18.68 0.93
CA PHE A 3 -1.22 -17.71 0.89
C PHE A 3 -1.09 -17.11 2.29
N MET A 4 -0.18 -17.64 3.10
CA MET A 4 0.28 -17.00 4.32
C MET A 4 1.11 -15.79 3.88
N GLY A 5 0.43 -14.70 3.51
CA GLY A 5 1.06 -13.41 3.35
C GLY A 5 1.76 -13.09 4.66
N ARG A 6 3.05 -12.75 4.61
CA ARG A 6 3.76 -12.27 5.79
C ARG A 6 3.04 -11.00 6.23
N GLU A 7 2.29 -11.06 7.33
CA GLU A 7 1.59 -9.91 7.89
C GLU A 7 2.59 -9.07 8.68
N TYR A 8 2.77 -7.81 8.31
CA TYR A 8 3.61 -6.87 9.06
C TYR A 8 2.74 -5.90 9.84
N LYS A 9 3.23 -5.59 11.04
CA LYS A 9 2.52 -4.76 12.02
C LYS A 9 2.10 -3.39 11.46
N THR A 10 2.88 -2.79 10.55
CA THR A 10 2.60 -1.45 9.98
C THR A 10 1.40 -1.45 9.04
N ILE A 11 1.36 -2.34 8.05
CA ILE A 11 0.21 -2.47 7.13
C ILE A 11 -1.06 -2.83 7.91
N THR A 12 -0.95 -3.75 8.87
CA THR A 12 -2.09 -4.13 9.72
C THR A 12 -2.60 -2.97 10.57
N ALA A 13 -1.71 -2.18 11.18
CA ALA A 13 -2.09 -1.00 11.96
C ALA A 13 -2.78 0.05 11.07
N LEU A 14 -2.22 0.33 9.89
CA LEU A 14 -2.84 1.24 8.92
C LEU A 14 -4.24 0.76 8.54
N ARG A 15 -4.44 -0.52 8.20
CA ARG A 15 -5.76 -1.08 7.87
C ARG A 15 -6.80 -0.94 8.99
N ARG A 16 -6.35 -0.79 10.24
CA ARG A 16 -7.21 -0.55 11.41
C ARG A 16 -7.48 0.93 11.66
N GLY A 17 -6.97 1.81 10.79
CA GLY A 17 -7.09 3.27 10.91
C GLY A 17 -6.13 3.87 11.93
N GLU A 18 -5.11 3.14 12.38
CA GLU A 18 -4.13 3.67 13.32
C GLU A 18 -3.15 4.63 12.62
N VAL A 19 -2.67 5.63 13.36
CA VAL A 19 -1.60 6.51 12.91
C VAL A 19 -0.26 5.81 13.15
N VAL A 20 0.61 5.76 12.15
CA VAL A 20 1.93 5.14 12.23
C VAL A 20 3.02 6.12 11.77
N ASP A 21 4.18 6.07 12.41
CA ASP A 21 5.38 6.74 11.92
C ASP A 21 6.15 5.80 10.99
N VAL A 22 6.41 6.26 9.77
CA VAL A 22 7.24 5.54 8.81
C VAL A 22 8.34 6.49 8.32
N GLY A 23 9.54 6.32 8.86
CA GLY A 23 10.69 7.14 8.48
C GLY A 23 10.57 8.61 8.88
N GLY A 24 9.91 8.90 10.02
CA GLY A 24 9.69 10.28 10.49
C GLY A 24 8.46 10.97 9.89
N ILE A 25 7.65 10.26 9.11
CA ILE A 25 6.41 10.75 8.53
C ILE A 25 5.24 10.05 9.21
N SER A 26 4.37 10.83 9.84
CA SER A 26 3.12 10.35 10.44
C SER A 26 2.07 10.13 9.36
N LEU A 27 1.63 8.88 9.22
CA LEU A 27 0.68 8.46 8.21
C LEU A 27 -0.56 7.85 8.86
N LYS A 28 -1.71 8.08 8.24
CA LYS A 28 -2.97 7.40 8.55
C LYS A 28 -3.57 6.80 7.29
N MET A 29 -4.38 5.77 7.46
CA MET A 29 -5.14 5.21 6.35
C MET A 29 -6.11 6.26 5.79
N ALA A 30 -6.12 6.37 4.46
CA ALA A 30 -7.07 7.20 3.74
C ALA A 30 -8.24 6.34 3.25
N GLU A 31 -9.39 6.97 3.07
CA GLU A 31 -10.58 6.28 2.57
C GLU A 31 -10.52 6.04 1.05
N GLY A 32 -11.19 4.97 0.63
CA GLY A 32 -11.34 4.59 -0.78
C GLY A 32 -10.15 3.82 -1.35
N GLU A 33 -10.28 3.48 -2.63
CA GLU A 33 -9.26 2.76 -3.39
C GLU A 33 -8.12 3.68 -3.83
N ILE A 34 -6.92 3.11 -4.00
CA ILE A 34 -5.75 3.83 -4.51
C ILE A 34 -6.02 4.29 -5.96
N GLN A 35 -5.77 5.56 -6.22
CA GLN A 35 -5.82 6.19 -7.54
C GLN A 35 -4.44 6.68 -7.96
N VAL A 36 -4.29 7.02 -9.23
CA VAL A 36 -3.08 7.68 -9.74
C VAL A 36 -2.84 9.00 -8.98
N GLY A 37 -1.62 9.21 -8.52
CA GLY A 37 -1.21 10.35 -7.71
C GLY A 37 -1.33 10.16 -6.20
N ASP A 38 -2.03 9.13 -5.74
CA ASP A 38 -2.19 8.88 -4.30
C ASP A 38 -0.90 8.40 -3.64
N LEU A 39 -0.72 8.78 -2.38
CA LEU A 39 0.25 8.16 -1.48
C LEU A 39 -0.30 6.83 -0.96
N TYR A 40 0.57 5.82 -0.94
CA TYR A 40 0.25 4.52 -0.39
C TYR A 40 1.49 3.92 0.28
N VAL A 41 1.25 3.09 1.29
CA VAL A 41 2.27 2.21 1.84
C VAL A 41 2.12 0.86 1.16
N ALA A 42 3.21 0.38 0.57
CA ALA A 42 3.27 -0.97 0.03
C ALA A 42 4.38 -1.78 0.68
N GLU A 43 4.18 -3.09 0.68
CA GLU A 43 5.10 -4.00 1.33
C GLU A 43 5.21 -5.32 0.59
N ARG A 44 6.44 -5.65 0.18
CA ARG A 44 6.81 -6.98 -0.33
C ARG A 44 8.25 -7.27 0.03
N ASN A 45 8.47 -8.31 0.85
CA ASN A 45 9.76 -8.92 1.25
C ASN A 45 10.86 -8.00 1.83
N THR A 46 10.71 -6.68 1.78
CA THR A 46 11.76 -5.68 2.08
C THR A 46 11.30 -4.65 3.10
N GLY A 47 10.18 -4.90 3.78
CA GLY A 47 9.55 -3.98 4.72
C GLY A 47 8.66 -2.93 4.03
N PRO A 48 7.96 -2.10 4.84
CA PRO A 48 7.01 -1.11 4.35
C PRO A 48 7.72 0.06 3.68
N LYS A 49 7.19 0.51 2.55
CA LYS A 49 7.70 1.66 1.78
C LYS A 49 6.59 2.63 1.50
N ILE A 50 6.88 3.93 1.66
CA ILE A 50 5.99 5.01 1.25
C ILE A 50 6.23 5.29 -0.22
N LEU A 51 5.19 5.18 -1.04
CA LEU A 51 5.25 5.33 -2.48
C LEU A 51 4.10 6.21 -2.98
N THR A 52 4.25 6.75 -4.18
CA THR A 52 3.20 7.49 -4.88
C THR A 52 2.79 6.72 -6.13
N ALA A 53 1.49 6.59 -6.38
CA ALA A 53 0.98 5.83 -7.51
C ALA A 53 1.18 6.59 -8.82
N ARG A 54 1.92 6.01 -9.76
CA ARG A 54 2.07 6.50 -11.13
C ARG A 54 0.97 5.97 -12.04
N GLU A 55 0.65 4.69 -11.89
CA GLU A 55 -0.35 4.00 -12.71
C GLU A 55 -1.06 2.97 -11.85
N VAL A 56 -2.35 2.77 -12.12
CA VAL A 56 -3.21 1.82 -11.41
C VAL A 56 -3.97 1.03 -12.45
N ILE A 57 -3.68 -0.26 -12.55
CA ILE A 57 -4.41 -1.20 -13.41
C ILE A 57 -5.40 -1.95 -12.54
N ARG A 58 -6.69 -1.85 -12.86
CA ARG A 58 -7.73 -2.62 -12.19
C ARG A 58 -7.98 -3.89 -12.97
N GLU A 59 -8.05 -5.01 -12.27
CA GLU A 59 -8.25 -6.32 -12.87
C GLU A 59 -9.40 -7.03 -12.17
N GLU A 60 -10.19 -7.83 -12.90
CA GLU A 60 -11.22 -8.72 -12.33
C GLU A 60 -10.59 -9.98 -11.71
N ASN A 61 -9.46 -9.82 -11.02
CA ASN A 61 -8.73 -10.88 -10.36
C ASN A 61 -8.92 -10.75 -8.83
N PRO A 62 -8.70 -11.82 -8.04
CA PRO A 62 -8.87 -11.77 -6.59
C PRO A 62 -7.92 -10.79 -5.88
N CYS A 63 -6.88 -10.31 -6.56
CA CYS A 63 -5.96 -9.30 -6.04
C CYS A 63 -6.51 -7.88 -6.19
N GLY A 64 -7.54 -7.63 -7.01
CA GLY A 64 -8.18 -6.33 -7.24
C GLY A 64 -7.46 -5.44 -8.26
N GLY A 65 -6.21 -5.75 -8.59
CA GLY A 65 -5.40 -5.01 -9.56
C GLY A 65 -3.95 -4.82 -9.12
N THR A 66 -3.26 -3.98 -9.89
CA THR A 66 -1.82 -3.71 -9.76
C THR A 66 -1.55 -2.20 -9.70
N VAL A 67 -0.68 -1.77 -8.79
CA VAL A 67 -0.23 -0.39 -8.61
C VAL A 67 1.24 -0.25 -8.99
N PHE A 68 1.54 0.71 -9.85
CA PHE A 68 2.90 1.05 -10.26
C PHE A 68 3.34 2.33 -9.56
N PRO A 69 4.44 2.34 -8.79
CA PRO A 69 4.96 3.54 -8.16
C PRO A 69 5.68 4.48 -9.14
N THR A 70 5.82 5.74 -8.75
CA THR A 70 6.60 6.74 -9.48
C THR A 70 8.10 6.53 -9.39
N THR A 71 8.59 5.99 -8.27
CA THR A 71 10.02 5.90 -7.92
C THR A 71 10.62 4.50 -8.02
N SER A 72 9.86 3.51 -8.51
CA SER A 72 10.35 2.14 -8.66
C SER A 72 9.80 1.49 -9.93
N ASP A 73 10.61 0.64 -10.55
CA ASP A 73 10.20 -0.16 -11.71
C ASP A 73 9.38 -1.41 -11.33
N TYR A 74 9.17 -1.63 -10.02
CA TYR A 74 8.46 -2.77 -9.48
C TYR A 74 7.01 -2.41 -9.13
N CYS A 75 6.05 -3.25 -9.54
CA CYS A 75 4.64 -3.07 -9.24
C CYS A 75 4.19 -3.87 -8.00
N PHE A 76 3.10 -3.43 -7.37
CA PHE A 76 2.52 -4.06 -6.18
C PHE A 76 1.07 -4.42 -6.43
N ASP A 77 0.64 -5.56 -5.92
CA ASP A 77 -0.76 -5.95 -5.97
C ASP A 77 -1.57 -5.12 -4.95
N PHE A 78 -2.85 -4.83 -5.21
CA PHE A 78 -3.69 -4.00 -4.33
C PHE A 78 -3.72 -4.48 -2.87
N TRP A 79 -3.79 -5.79 -2.65
CA TRP A 79 -3.75 -6.42 -1.32
C TRP A 79 -2.42 -6.27 -0.56
N GLU A 80 -1.35 -5.79 -1.20
CA GLU A 80 -0.06 -5.47 -0.57
C GLU A 80 0.07 -3.97 -0.28
N CYS A 81 -0.96 -3.19 -0.67
CA CYS A 81 -0.98 -1.74 -0.58
C CYS A 81 -2.05 -1.27 0.40
N VAL A 82 -1.80 -0.12 1.02
CA VAL A 82 -2.79 0.64 1.79
C VAL A 82 -2.69 2.09 1.40
N LYS A 83 -3.80 2.69 0.96
CA LYS A 83 -3.88 4.12 0.69
C LYS A 83 -3.66 4.89 2.00
N VAL A 84 -2.80 5.88 1.97
CA VAL A 84 -2.49 6.70 3.15
C VAL A 84 -2.52 8.18 2.84
N GLN A 85 -2.57 8.97 3.89
CA GLN A 85 -2.37 10.40 3.87
C GLN A 85 -1.56 10.81 5.10
N GLU A 86 -0.96 11.99 5.05
CA GLU A 86 -0.34 12.60 6.22
C GLU A 86 -1.39 12.76 7.34
N ALA A 87 -0.99 12.44 8.56
CA ALA A 87 -1.87 12.38 9.73
C ALA A 87 -2.37 13.75 10.19
#